data_AF-A0AAV3TEF7-F1
#
_entry.id   AF-A0AAV3TEF7-F1
#
_cell.length_a   1.000
_cell.length_b   1.000
_cell.length_c   1.000
_cell.angle_alpha   90.00
_cell.angle_beta   90.00
_cell.angle_gamma   90.00
#
_symmetry.space_group_name_H-M   'P 1'
#
loop_
_entity.id
_entity.type
_entity.pdbx_description
1 polymer ?
#
loop_
_entity_poly.entity_id
_entity_poly.type
_entity_poly.pdbx_seq_one_letter_code
_entity_poly.pdbx_strand_id
1 'polypeptide(L)'
;MSGISDARSHVQSRTSADPDVIYVGSRRRGRAIVERQSDQEQLTPERSLELANHSPSGFEWGDGGSGPAQLALALLLDYTDNEEVALAEYKAFKTEVVSQLELLQDPTAAGDSRDAR
;
A
#
# COMPACT_ATOMS: atom_id res chain seq x y z
N MET A 1 -30.48 10.86 29.40
CA MET A 1 -29.34 11.66 28.90
C MET A 1 -28.30 10.68 28.38
N SER A 2 -28.15 10.60 27.07
CA SER A 2 -27.22 9.69 26.40
C SER A 2 -25.79 10.15 26.63
N GLY A 3 -24.99 9.31 27.27
CA GLY A 3 -23.53 9.42 27.28
C GLY A 3 -23.01 8.86 25.96
N ILE A 4 -22.55 9.74 25.09
CA ILE A 4 -21.81 9.42 23.88
C ILE A 4 -20.41 9.04 24.37
N SER A 5 -20.07 7.75 24.36
CA SER A 5 -18.71 7.30 24.61
C SER A 5 -17.90 7.56 23.35
N ASP A 6 -17.15 8.66 23.40
CA ASP A 6 -16.31 9.17 22.33
C ASP A 6 -15.29 8.14 21.84
N ALA A 7 -15.04 8.24 20.54
CA ALA A 7 -14.28 7.31 19.73
C ALA A 7 -12.85 7.12 20.25
N ARG A 8 -12.39 5.87 20.12
CA ARG A 8 -11.02 5.43 20.36
C ARG A 8 -10.02 6.34 19.62
N SER A 9 -9.51 7.36 20.30
CA SER A 9 -8.29 8.05 19.92
C SER A 9 -7.12 7.11 20.22
N HIS A 10 -6.83 6.22 19.28
CA HIS A 10 -5.60 5.44 19.31
C HIS A 10 -4.48 6.29 18.71
N VAL A 11 -4.05 7.30 19.47
CA VAL A 11 -2.75 7.93 19.25
C VAL A 11 -1.72 6.90 19.70
N GLN A 12 -1.30 6.03 18.76
CA GLN A 12 -0.14 5.19 18.97
C GLN A 12 1.08 6.11 18.94
N SER A 13 1.57 6.45 20.13
CA SER A 13 2.88 7.05 20.31
C SER A 13 3.90 6.18 19.58
N ARG A 14 4.44 6.66 18.45
CA ARG A 14 5.57 6.02 17.77
C ARG A 14 6.73 5.99 18.76
N THR A 15 6.91 4.85 19.41
CA THR A 15 8.11 4.60 20.22
C THR A 15 9.27 4.60 19.23
N SER A 16 10.33 5.38 19.49
CA SER A 16 11.51 5.57 18.63
C SER A 16 12.34 4.32 18.31
N ALA A 17 11.76 3.12 18.44
CA ALA A 17 12.34 1.83 18.11
C ALA A 17 11.76 1.23 16.81
N ASP A 18 10.65 1.77 16.28
CA ASP A 18 10.24 1.44 14.91
C ASP A 18 11.06 2.29 13.95
N PRO A 19 11.99 1.72 13.15
CA PRO A 19 12.61 2.47 12.08
C PRO A 19 11.47 2.96 11.17
N ASP A 20 11.56 4.20 10.69
CA ASP A 20 10.65 4.68 9.65
C ASP A 20 10.84 3.79 8.41
N VAL A 21 10.04 2.73 8.29
CA VAL A 21 10.06 1.83 7.14
C VAL A 21 9.34 2.54 6.00
N ILE A 22 10.07 2.83 4.94
CA ILE A 22 9.54 3.50 3.75
C ILE A 22 9.56 2.49 2.61
N TYR A 23 8.39 2.28 2.01
CA TYR A 23 8.24 1.53 0.78
C TYR A 23 8.07 2.49 -0.39
N VAL A 24 8.89 2.34 -1.42
CA VAL A 24 8.86 3.18 -2.62
C VAL A 24 8.39 2.37 -3.79
N GLY A 25 7.24 2.76 -4.35
CA GLY A 25 6.69 2.17 -5.58
C GLY A 25 7.17 2.91 -6.83
N SER A 26 7.57 2.18 -7.86
CA SER A 26 7.83 2.71 -9.21
C SER A 26 7.22 1.81 -10.29
N ARG A 27 6.69 2.40 -11.37
CA ARG A 27 6.22 1.63 -12.53
C ARG A 27 7.37 1.52 -13.55
N ARG A 28 7.85 0.30 -13.82
CA ARG A 28 8.89 0.02 -14.81
C ARG A 28 8.30 -0.85 -15.92
N ARG A 29 8.24 -0.32 -17.16
CA ARG A 29 7.65 -1.01 -18.33
C ARG A 29 6.23 -1.56 -18.05
N GLY A 30 5.40 -0.78 -17.35
CA GLY A 30 4.04 -1.16 -17.00
C GLY A 30 3.90 -2.12 -15.82
N ARG A 31 5.00 -2.54 -15.18
CA ARG A 31 4.97 -3.37 -13.97
C ARG A 31 5.23 -2.53 -12.73
N ALA A 32 4.43 -2.73 -11.70
CA ALA A 32 4.66 -2.15 -10.39
C ALA A 32 5.80 -2.88 -9.65
N ILE A 33 6.84 -2.11 -9.29
CA ILE A 33 8.00 -2.55 -8.52
C ILE A 33 8.00 -1.78 -7.21
N VAL A 34 8.17 -2.48 -6.09
CA VAL A 34 8.20 -1.90 -4.75
C VAL A 34 9.51 -2.27 -4.09
N GLU A 35 10.20 -1.27 -3.55
CA GLU A 35 11.49 -1.41 -2.89
C GLU A 35 11.38 -0.83 -1.47
N ARG A 36 11.94 -1.53 -0.48
CA ARG A 36 12.08 -1.05 0.89
C ARG A 36 13.33 -0.17 0.96
N GLN A 37 13.16 1.08 1.39
CA GLN A 37 14.23 2.07 1.29
C GLN A 37 15.39 1.83 2.27
N SER A 38 15.12 1.20 3.41
CA SER A 38 16.12 0.99 4.47
C SER A 38 17.27 0.07 4.08
N ASP A 39 16.97 -0.97 3.29
CA ASP A 39 17.89 -2.03 2.87
C ASP A 39 18.01 -2.12 1.34
N GLN A 40 17.26 -1.30 0.60
CA GLN A 40 17.16 -1.34 -0.86
C GLN A 40 16.71 -2.72 -1.37
N GLU A 41 15.97 -3.47 -0.55
CA GLU A 41 15.46 -4.78 -0.91
C GLU A 41 14.17 -4.62 -1.72
N GLN A 42 14.06 -5.37 -2.80
CA GLN A 42 12.83 -5.41 -3.57
C GLN A 42 11.80 -6.28 -2.83
N LEU A 43 10.62 -5.74 -2.56
CA LEU A 43 9.50 -6.54 -2.09
C LEU A 43 9.04 -7.45 -3.21
N THR A 44 8.89 -8.73 -2.91
CA THR A 44 8.53 -9.75 -3.90
C THR A 44 7.20 -10.43 -3.53
N PRO A 45 6.42 -10.93 -4.51
CA PRO A 45 5.06 -11.41 -4.24
C PRO A 45 5.01 -12.80 -3.60
N GLU A 46 6.09 -13.59 -3.63
CA GLU A 46 6.10 -15.03 -3.34
C GLU A 46 5.53 -15.34 -1.94
N ARG A 47 6.05 -14.69 -0.89
CA ARG A 47 5.59 -14.92 0.49
C ARG A 47 4.09 -14.60 0.64
N SER A 48 3.63 -13.51 0.03
CA SER A 48 2.22 -13.12 0.07
C SER A 48 1.32 -14.02 -0.79
N LEU A 49 1.85 -14.58 -1.88
CA LEU A 49 1.13 -15.51 -2.76
C LEU A 49 0.89 -16.86 -2.09
N GLU A 50 1.83 -17.30 -1.26
CA GLU A 50 1.69 -18.51 -0.44
C GLU A 50 0.53 -18.39 0.56
N LEU A 51 0.29 -17.19 1.11
CA LEU A 51 -0.83 -16.93 2.02
C LEU A 51 -2.16 -16.75 1.30
N ALA A 52 -2.18 -15.94 0.23
CA ALA A 52 -3.37 -15.74 -0.58
C ALA A 52 -3.00 -15.34 -2.02
N ASN A 53 -3.52 -16.12 -2.97
CA ASN A 53 -3.28 -15.90 -4.39
C ASN A 53 -4.28 -14.90 -4.98
N HIS A 54 -3.96 -13.61 -4.89
CA HIS A 54 -4.75 -12.54 -5.50
C HIS A 54 -4.25 -12.17 -6.90
N SER A 55 -2.93 -12.10 -7.09
CA SER A 55 -2.34 -11.71 -8.38
C SER A 55 -1.00 -12.39 -8.64
N PRO A 56 -0.98 -13.53 -9.36
CA PRO A 56 0.26 -14.17 -9.80
C PRO A 56 1.10 -13.29 -10.73
N SER A 57 0.46 -12.32 -11.40
CA SER A 57 1.12 -11.35 -12.28
C SER A 57 1.97 -10.32 -11.53
N GLY A 58 1.82 -10.23 -10.20
CA GLY A 58 2.59 -9.35 -9.33
C GLY A 58 1.76 -8.22 -8.74
N PHE A 59 2.46 -7.20 -8.24
CA PHE A 59 1.85 -6.06 -7.58
C PHE A 59 1.24 -5.07 -8.56
N GLU A 60 0.21 -4.36 -8.08
CA GLU A 60 -0.36 -3.16 -8.68
C GLU A 60 -0.86 -2.25 -7.55
N TRP A 61 -1.21 -1.00 -7.87
CA TRP A 61 -1.90 -0.07 -6.98
C TRP A 61 -2.87 0.79 -7.80
N GLY A 62 -3.76 1.52 -7.12
CA GLY A 62 -4.90 2.20 -7.76
C GLY A 62 -6.21 1.42 -7.62
N ASP A 63 -7.30 1.98 -8.15
CA ASP A 63 -8.67 1.47 -7.95
C ASP A 63 -9.06 0.33 -8.93
N GLY A 64 -8.11 -0.50 -9.35
CA GLY A 64 -8.32 -1.50 -10.39
C GLY A 64 -7.63 -2.83 -10.16
N GLY A 65 -8.34 -3.92 -10.49
CA GLY A 65 -7.78 -5.28 -10.52
C GLY A 65 -7.53 -5.91 -9.14
N SER A 66 -6.81 -7.04 -9.14
CA SER A 66 -6.48 -7.79 -7.92
C SER A 66 -5.06 -7.52 -7.39
N GLY A 67 -4.19 -6.91 -8.20
CA GLY A 67 -2.82 -6.57 -7.80
C GLY A 67 -2.70 -5.64 -6.58
N PRO A 68 -3.63 -4.69 -6.33
CA PRO A 68 -3.64 -3.92 -5.08
C PRO A 68 -3.81 -4.79 -3.83
N ALA A 69 -4.61 -5.86 -3.92
CA ALA A 69 -4.79 -6.79 -2.80
C ALA A 69 -3.51 -7.59 -2.53
N GLN A 70 -2.82 -8.03 -3.58
CA GLN A 70 -1.54 -8.73 -3.44
C GLN A 70 -0.48 -7.82 -2.82
N LEU A 71 -0.40 -6.56 -3.26
CA LEU A 71 0.53 -5.58 -2.73
C LEU A 71 0.23 -5.25 -1.26
N ALA A 72 -1.04 -5.03 -0.91
CA ALA A 72 -1.43 -4.76 0.47
C ALA A 72 -1.03 -5.90 1.43
N LEU A 73 -1.24 -7.14 1.01
CA LEU A 73 -0.86 -8.31 1.79
C LEU A 73 0.66 -8.42 1.95
N ALA A 74 1.42 -8.18 0.86
CA ALA A 74 2.88 -8.21 0.90
C ALA A 74 3.47 -7.14 1.83
N LEU A 75 2.95 -5.90 1.79
CA LEU A 75 3.41 -4.80 2.64
C LEU A 75 3.17 -5.08 4.12
N LEU A 76 1.98 -5.55 4.48
CA LEU A 76 1.68 -5.88 5.88
C LEU A 76 2.49 -7.07 6.37
N LEU A 77 2.68 -8.09 5.52
CA LEU A 77 3.45 -9.26 5.86
C LEU A 77 4.94 -8.93 6.07
N ASP A 78 5.51 -8.10 5.21
CA ASP A 78 6.90 -7.63 5.34
C ASP A 78 7.08 -6.74 6.58
N TYR A 79 6.14 -5.82 6.83
CA TYR A 79 6.25 -4.88 7.95
C TYR A 79 6.04 -5.55 9.32
N THR A 80 5.06 -6.46 9.42
CA THR A 80 4.66 -7.05 10.72
C THR A 80 5.34 -8.38 11.00
N ASP A 81 5.90 -9.03 9.98
CA ASP A 81 6.35 -10.42 10.00
C ASP A 81 5.32 -11.40 10.59
N ASN A 82 4.01 -11.07 10.47
CA ASN A 82 2.92 -11.81 11.08
C ASN A 82 1.80 -12.08 10.07
N GLU A 83 1.66 -13.35 9.71
CA GLU A 83 0.67 -13.82 8.73
C GLU A 83 -0.77 -13.56 9.16
N GLU A 84 -1.08 -13.74 10.45
CA GLU A 84 -2.44 -13.55 10.99
C GLU A 84 -2.85 -12.08 10.90
N VAL A 85 -1.96 -11.17 11.29
CA VAL A 85 -2.19 -9.72 11.20
C VAL A 85 -2.34 -9.31 9.74
N ALA A 86 -1.44 -9.79 8.86
CA ALA A 86 -1.49 -9.46 7.44
C ALA A 86 -2.81 -9.92 6.80
N LEU A 87 -3.26 -11.15 7.09
CA LEU A 87 -4.51 -11.71 6.57
C LEU A 87 -5.76 -11.01 7.11
N ALA A 88 -5.73 -10.56 8.36
CA ALA A 88 -6.83 -9.82 8.97
C ALA A 88 -6.99 -8.42 8.35
N GLU A 89 -5.87 -7.72 8.12
CA GLU A 89 -5.90 -6.27 7.86
C GLU A 89 -5.74 -5.88 6.37
N TYR A 90 -5.24 -6.78 5.49
CA TYR A 90 -4.90 -6.38 4.11
C TYR A 90 -6.08 -5.81 3.31
N LYS A 91 -7.31 -6.23 3.58
CA LYS A 91 -8.48 -5.75 2.83
C LYS A 91 -8.79 -4.29 3.15
N ALA A 92 -8.72 -3.92 4.43
CA ALA A 92 -8.91 -2.54 4.88
C ALA A 92 -7.74 -1.69 4.38
N PHE A 93 -6.51 -2.14 4.62
CA PHE A 93 -5.30 -1.44 4.18
C PHE A 93 -5.25 -1.23 2.66
N LYS A 94 -5.65 -2.23 1.87
CA LYS A 94 -5.79 -2.09 0.41
C LYS A 94 -6.72 -0.94 0.06
N THR A 95 -7.91 -0.93 0.65
CA THR A 95 -8.98 0.02 0.29
C THR A 95 -8.62 1.44 0.70
N GLU A 96 -8.05 1.61 1.89
CA GLU A 96 -7.79 2.92 2.48
C GLU A 96 -6.47 3.54 1.99
N VAL A 97 -5.47 2.71 1.66
CA VAL A 97 -4.13 3.17 1.31
C VAL A 97 -3.75 2.79 -0.12
N VAL A 98 -3.66 1.49 -0.43
CA VAL A 98 -3.07 1.02 -1.70
C VAL A 98 -3.89 1.45 -2.93
N SER A 99 -5.21 1.38 -2.84
CA SER A 99 -6.12 1.82 -3.91
C SER A 99 -6.06 3.34 -4.15
N GLN A 100 -5.62 4.11 -3.16
CA GLN A 100 -5.57 5.57 -3.23
C GLN A 100 -4.23 6.11 -3.77
N LEU A 101 -3.21 5.27 -3.94
CA LEU A 101 -1.88 5.70 -4.39
C LEU A 101 -1.86 6.28 -5.81
N GLU A 102 -2.84 5.95 -6.65
CA GLU A 102 -2.96 6.53 -8.00
C GLU A 102 -3.59 7.93 -7.98
N LEU A 103 -4.50 8.18 -7.02
CA LEU A 103 -5.17 9.48 -6.83
C LEU A 103 -4.27 10.55 -6.19
N LEU A 104 -3.15 10.14 -5.60
CA LEU A 104 -2.17 11.04 -4.99
C LEU A 104 -1.13 11.60 -5.99
N GLN A 105 -1.20 11.21 -7.27
CA GLN A 105 -0.41 11.88 -8.31
C GLN A 105 -1.09 13.19 -8.71
N ASP A 106 -0.32 14.28 -8.72
CA ASP A 106 -0.80 15.66 -8.90
C ASP A 106 -1.94 15.82 -9.93
N PRO A 107 -3.09 16.44 -9.56
CA PRO A 107 -4.15 16.78 -10.53
C PRO A 107 -3.71 17.84 -11.57
N THR A 108 -2.53 18.43 -11.41
CA THR A 108 -1.95 19.47 -12.26
C THR A 108 -1.16 18.96 -13.48
N ALA A 109 -0.99 17.64 -13.66
CA ALA A 109 -0.37 17.11 -14.88
C ALA A 109 -1.26 17.20 -16.14
N ALA A 110 -2.51 17.67 -16.00
CA ALA A 110 -3.40 18.03 -17.10
C ALA A 110 -3.41 19.57 -17.33
N GLY A 111 -2.22 20.17 -17.39
CA GLY A 111 -2.02 21.57 -17.72
C GLY A 111 -1.47 21.75 -19.13
N ASP A 112 -2.35 22.20 -20.02
CA ASP A 112 -2.06 22.99 -21.22
C ASP A 112 -1.63 22.29 -22.53
N SER A 113 -2.63 21.91 -23.32
CA SER A 113 -2.56 21.98 -24.79
C SER A 113 -3.79 22.71 -25.31
N ARG A 114 -3.82 24.02 -25.06
CA ARG A 114 -4.53 24.97 -25.92
C ARG A 114 -3.60 26.15 -26.17
N ASP A 115 -2.74 25.99 -27.18
CA ASP A 115 -2.42 27.07 -28.12
C ASP A 115 -1.40 26.55 -29.15
N ALA A 116 -1.92 26.05 -30.26
CA ALA A 116 -1.17 26.03 -31.50
C ALA A 116 -2.14 26.11 -32.69
N ARG A 117 -2.39 27.37 -33.08
CA ARG A 117 -2.86 27.89 -34.38
C ARG A 117 -4.36 27.96 -34.65
#